data_AF-A0AAV0XP80-F1
#
_entry.id   AF-A0AAV0XP80-F1
#
_cell.length_a   1.000
_cell.length_b   1.000
_cell.length_c   1.000
_cell.angle_alpha   90.00
_cell.angle_beta   90.00
_cell.angle_gamma   90.00
#
_symmetry.space_group_name_H-M   'P 1'
#
loop_
_entity.id
_entity.type
_entity.pdbx_description
1 polymer ?
#
loop_
_entity_poly.entity_id
_entity_poly.type
_entity_poly.pdbx_seq_one_letter_code
_entity_poly.pdbx_strand_id
1 'polypeptide(L)'
;MGSPLESMQTEYLRLQTLDEQGLLVRPEEISIGYRLNDRLCNGRVVLEPKAVKISVIPLRLVFKKFLEHSNMFEIILNYISYLKTTESELISSFLQSQLWKEKLRMNQNKIILPLFLYFDDFEVNNPLGSHAGCQKLGAVYVSLSCLPPELSSSLKIYF
;
A
#
# COMPACT_ATOMS: atom_id res chain seq x y z
N MET A 1 -29.75 17.28 -15.51
CA MET A 1 -28.71 17.37 -14.47
C MET A 1 -27.79 16.18 -14.68
N GLY A 2 -26.49 16.42 -14.89
CA GLY A 2 -25.50 15.33 -15.06
C GLY A 2 -25.37 14.51 -13.78
N SER A 3 -24.87 13.29 -13.90
CA SER A 3 -24.62 12.44 -12.73
C SER A 3 -23.52 13.08 -11.87
N PRO A 4 -23.65 13.15 -10.53
CA PRO A 4 -22.62 13.72 -9.66
C PRO A 4 -21.23 13.09 -9.80
N LEU A 5 -21.15 11.88 -10.38
CA LEU A 5 -19.92 11.11 -10.58
C LEU A 5 -19.52 11.01 -12.07
N GLU A 6 -20.08 11.85 -12.93
CA GLU A 6 -19.79 11.86 -14.37
C GLU A 6 -18.31 12.15 -14.66
N SER A 7 -17.67 13.01 -13.86
CA SER A 7 -16.22 13.27 -13.89
C SER A 7 -15.36 12.15 -13.28
N MET A 8 -15.95 11.05 -12.81
CA MET A 8 -15.27 9.95 -12.10
C MET A 8 -15.66 8.56 -12.65
N GLN A 9 -16.25 8.50 -13.85
CA GLN A 9 -16.78 7.26 -14.42
C GLN A 9 -15.70 6.22 -14.71
N THR A 10 -14.57 6.65 -15.26
CA THR A 10 -13.44 5.77 -15.59
C THR A 10 -12.35 5.88 -14.54
N GLU A 11 -11.51 4.85 -14.43
CA GLU A 11 -10.33 4.90 -13.56
C GLU A 11 -9.43 6.07 -13.93
N TYR A 12 -9.22 6.29 -15.23
CA TYR A 12 -8.48 7.44 -15.74
C TYR A 12 -9.02 8.76 -15.19
N LEU A 13 -10.33 9.00 -15.29
CA LEU A 13 -10.96 10.23 -14.80
C LEU A 13 -10.90 10.36 -13.28
N ARG A 14 -11.01 9.25 -12.53
CA ARG A 14 -10.82 9.23 -11.07
C ARG A 14 -9.40 9.62 -10.69
N LEU A 15 -8.40 9.00 -11.31
CA LEU A 15 -6.99 9.30 -11.05
C LEU A 15 -6.67 10.73 -11.45
N GLN A 16 -7.18 11.21 -12.58
CA GLN A 16 -7.04 12.60 -13.01
C GLN A 16 -7.63 13.56 -11.96
N THR A 17 -8.87 13.32 -11.52
CA THR A 17 -9.52 14.14 -10.49
C THR A 17 -8.70 14.17 -9.19
N LEU A 18 -8.20 13.02 -8.73
CA LEU A 18 -7.37 12.94 -7.53
C LEU A 18 -6.03 13.67 -7.70
N ASP A 19 -5.46 13.64 -8.91
CA ASP A 19 -4.21 14.35 -9.22
C ASP A 19 -4.42 15.88 -9.24
N GLU A 20 -5.50 16.34 -9.89
CA GLU A 20 -5.91 17.75 -9.93
C GLU A 20 -6.20 18.31 -8.54
N GLN A 21 -6.78 17.50 -7.65
CA GLN A 21 -7.01 17.85 -6.25
C GLN A 21 -5.75 17.71 -5.38
N GLY A 22 -4.64 17.24 -5.94
CA GLY A 22 -3.41 16.99 -5.21
C GLY A 22 -3.54 15.90 -4.15
N LEU A 23 -4.50 14.98 -4.28
CA LEU A 23 -4.71 13.83 -3.39
C LEU A 23 -3.95 12.58 -3.86
N LEU A 24 -3.67 12.48 -5.17
CA LEU A 24 -2.91 11.36 -5.72
C LEU A 24 -1.42 11.48 -5.37
N VAL A 25 -0.85 10.39 -4.85
CA VAL A 25 0.61 10.23 -4.72
C VAL A 25 1.06 9.27 -5.81
N ARG A 26 1.79 9.79 -6.80
CA ARG A 26 2.28 8.97 -7.91
C ARG A 26 3.51 8.14 -7.48
N PRO A 27 3.71 6.95 -8.06
CA PRO A 27 4.90 6.15 -7.79
C PRO A 27 6.15 6.81 -8.35
N GLU A 28 7.26 6.59 -7.65
CA GLU A 28 8.61 7.01 -8.03
C GLU A 28 9.44 5.76 -8.35
N GLU A 29 10.16 5.79 -9.48
CA GLU A 29 11.12 4.73 -9.80
C GLU A 29 12.46 4.98 -9.11
N ILE A 30 12.97 3.99 -8.38
CA ILE A 30 14.30 4.04 -7.78
C ILE A 30 15.14 2.86 -8.22
N SER A 31 16.42 3.10 -8.49
CA SER A 31 17.39 2.05 -8.82
C SER A 31 17.96 1.47 -7.52
N ILE A 32 17.78 0.16 -7.31
CA ILE A 32 18.23 -0.55 -6.10
C ILE A 32 19.54 -1.30 -6.31
N GLY A 33 20.03 -1.37 -7.55
CA GLY A 33 21.27 -2.03 -7.89
C GLY A 33 21.42 -2.21 -9.38
N TYR A 34 22.36 -3.05 -9.76
CA TYR A 34 22.64 -3.39 -11.14
C TYR A 34 22.81 -4.91 -11.25
N ARG A 35 22.33 -5.47 -12.35
CA ARG A 35 22.62 -6.85 -12.75
C ARG A 35 23.41 -6.84 -14.05
N LEU A 36 24.31 -7.80 -14.22
CA LEU A 36 25.01 -7.96 -15.49
C LEU A 36 24.11 -8.76 -16.43
N ASN A 37 23.90 -8.22 -17.61
CA ASN A 37 23.19 -8.89 -18.69
C ASN A 37 24.17 -9.19 -19.82
N ASP A 38 24.05 -10.38 -20.41
CA ASP A 38 24.76 -10.72 -21.63
C ASP A 38 24.18 -9.96 -22.81
N ARG A 39 25.04 -9.29 -23.57
CA ARG A 39 24.67 -8.61 -24.80
C ARG A 39 25.58 -9.05 -25.93
N LEU A 40 25.00 -9.52 -27.03
CA LEU A 40 25.75 -9.86 -28.23
C LEU A 40 26.09 -8.58 -29.01
N CYS A 41 27.38 -8.27 -29.11
CA CYS A 41 27.90 -7.15 -29.89
C CYS A 41 28.94 -7.67 -30.88
N ASN A 42 28.68 -7.53 -32.19
CA ASN A 42 29.59 -7.95 -33.26
C ASN A 42 30.09 -9.41 -33.12
N GLY A 43 29.19 -10.34 -32.76
CA GLY A 43 29.50 -11.76 -32.59
C GLY A 43 30.23 -12.10 -31.28
N ARG A 44 30.46 -11.14 -30.38
CA ARG A 44 31.03 -11.36 -29.05
C ARG A 44 30.02 -11.07 -27.96
N VAL A 45 29.98 -11.90 -26.92
CA VAL A 45 29.17 -11.63 -25.73
C VAL A 45 29.92 -10.65 -24.85
N VAL A 46 29.26 -9.54 -24.52
CA VAL A 46 29.76 -8.49 -23.63
C VAL A 46 28.82 -8.40 -22.44
N LEU A 47 29.37 -8.21 -21.24
CA LEU A 47 28.60 -8.00 -20.02
C LEU A 47 28.22 -6.52 -19.92
N GLU A 48 26.92 -6.24 -19.95
CA GLU A 48 26.38 -4.89 -19.83
C GLU A 48 25.66 -4.74 -18.48
N PRO A 49 26.07 -3.78 -17.61
CA PRO A 49 25.35 -3.49 -16.38
C PRO A 49 23.97 -2.90 -16.69
N LYS A 50 22.92 -3.55 -16.22
CA LYS A 50 21.53 -3.10 -16.32
C LYS A 50 20.99 -2.76 -14.93
N ALA A 51 20.51 -1.54 -14.77
CA ALA A 51 19.90 -1.10 -13.51
C ALA A 51 18.68 -1.97 -13.16
N VAL A 52 18.62 -2.41 -11.90
CA VAL A 52 17.44 -3.03 -11.30
C VAL A 52 16.65 -1.93 -10.62
N LYS A 53 15.43 -1.71 -11.08
CA LYS A 53 14.54 -0.66 -10.60
C LYS A 53 13.38 -1.26 -9.81
N ILE A 54 12.90 -0.51 -8.84
CA ILE A 54 11.59 -0.74 -8.20
C ILE A 54 10.74 0.52 -8.33
N SER A 55 9.43 0.34 -8.22
CA SER A 55 8.44 1.42 -8.19
C SER A 55 7.93 1.56 -6.76
N VAL A 56 8.06 2.75 -6.17
CA VAL A 56 7.71 3.01 -4.76
C VAL A 56 6.71 4.14 -4.68
N ILE A 57 5.63 3.95 -3.95
CA ILE A 57 4.73 5.03 -3.54
C ILE A 57 5.16 5.48 -2.14
N PRO A 58 5.63 6.72 -1.94
CA PRO A 58 6.12 7.17 -0.64
C PRO A 58 5.01 7.17 0.43
N LEU A 59 5.00 6.16 1.30
CA LEU A 59 3.98 5.99 2.33
C LEU A 59 3.84 7.21 3.26
N ARG A 60 4.93 7.93 3.51
CA ARG A 60 4.91 9.18 4.27
C ARG A 60 3.98 10.23 3.64
N LEU A 61 4.00 10.38 2.32
CA LEU A 61 3.15 11.32 1.61
C LEU A 61 1.70 10.84 1.58
N VAL A 62 1.49 9.54 1.38
CA VAL A 62 0.16 8.91 1.40
C VAL A 62 -0.50 9.12 2.76
N PHE A 63 0.18 8.73 3.85
CA PHE A 63 -0.37 8.88 5.20
C PHE A 63 -0.56 10.33 5.59
N LYS A 64 0.34 11.24 5.18
CA LYS A 64 0.13 12.67 5.42
C LYS A 64 -1.19 13.14 4.81
N LYS A 65 -1.37 12.92 3.50
CA LYS A 65 -2.60 13.34 2.80
C LYS A 65 -3.84 12.66 3.37
N PHE A 66 -3.75 11.36 3.65
CA PHE A 66 -4.86 10.59 4.19
C PHE A 66 -5.29 11.05 5.58
N LEU A 67 -4.34 11.26 6.51
CA LEU A 67 -4.63 11.64 7.89
C LEU A 67 -5.07 13.10 8.01
N GLU A 68 -4.54 14.00 7.16
CA GLU A 68 -4.95 15.42 7.12
C GLU A 68 -6.32 15.63 6.45
N HIS A 69 -6.78 14.68 5.63
CA HIS A 69 -8.04 14.78 4.91
C HIS A 69 -9.23 14.43 5.82
N SER A 70 -10.35 15.16 5.70
CA SER A 70 -11.64 14.88 6.35
C SER A 70 -11.57 14.50 7.85
N ASN A 71 -10.64 15.08 8.61
CA ASN A 71 -10.49 14.81 10.05
C ASN A 71 -10.20 13.32 10.36
N MET A 72 -9.57 12.61 9.41
CA MET A 72 -9.33 11.17 9.50
C MET A 72 -8.43 10.79 10.68
N PHE A 73 -7.46 11.62 11.02
CA PHE A 73 -6.58 11.39 12.17
C PHE A 73 -7.37 11.32 13.49
N GLU A 74 -8.24 12.28 13.72
CA GLU A 74 -9.09 12.38 14.90
C GLU A 74 -10.09 11.22 14.96
N ILE A 75 -10.68 10.84 13.83
CA ILE A 75 -11.57 9.67 13.72
C ILE A 75 -10.83 8.40 14.19
N ILE A 76 -9.61 8.20 13.72
CA ILE A 76 -8.77 7.06 14.11
C ILE A 76 -8.45 7.09 15.61
N LEU A 77 -8.05 8.25 16.15
CA LEU A 77 -7.72 8.38 17.57
C LEU A 77 -8.93 8.15 18.48
N ASN A 78 -10.11 8.63 18.08
CA ASN A 78 -11.35 8.42 18.80
C ASN A 78 -11.72 6.93 18.82
N TYR A 79 -11.60 6.24 17.68
CA TYR A 79 -11.84 4.81 17.59
C TYR A 79 -10.86 3.99 18.44
N ILE A 80 -9.56 4.32 18.40
CA ILE A 80 -8.55 3.69 19.26
C ILE A 80 -8.90 3.90 20.75
N SER A 81 -9.35 5.09 21.12
CA SER A 81 -9.72 5.41 22.50
C SER A 81 -10.96 4.65 22.94
N TYR A 82 -11.98 4.58 22.08
CA TYR A 82 -13.19 3.79 22.29
C TYR A 82 -12.87 2.31 22.54
N LEU A 83 -11.99 1.70 21.75
CA LEU A 83 -11.60 0.29 21.93
C LEU A 83 -10.82 0.04 23.22
N LYS A 84 -10.17 1.06 23.79
CA LYS A 84 -9.48 0.95 25.09
C LYS A 84 -10.45 1.03 26.26
N THR A 85 -11.50 1.84 26.15
CA THR A 85 -12.50 2.02 27.22
C THR A 85 -13.53 0.89 27.23
N THR A 86 -13.79 0.29 26.07
CA THR A 86 -14.74 -0.81 25.94
C THR A 86 -14.05 -2.13 26.29
N GLU A 87 -14.03 -2.47 27.58
CA GLU A 87 -13.73 -3.83 28.02
C GLU A 87 -14.88 -4.75 27.63
N SER A 88 -14.77 -5.35 26.45
CA SER A 88 -15.65 -6.44 26.02
C SER A 88 -14.87 -7.75 26.06
N GLU A 89 -15.54 -8.83 26.46
CA GLU A 89 -15.03 -10.19 26.28
C GLU A 89 -14.83 -10.52 24.78
N LEU A 90 -15.53 -9.79 23.90
CA LEU A 90 -15.41 -9.93 22.46
C LEU A 90 -14.26 -9.06 21.91
N ILE A 91 -13.29 -9.72 21.28
CA ILE A 91 -12.25 -9.05 20.51
C ILE A 91 -12.78 -8.78 19.10
N SER A 92 -12.94 -7.51 18.76
CA SER A 92 -13.39 -7.05 17.43
C SER A 92 -12.28 -6.37 16.61
N SER A 93 -11.16 -6.02 17.24
CA SER A 93 -10.02 -5.37 16.59
C SER A 93 -8.68 -5.90 17.08
N PHE A 94 -7.67 -5.88 16.20
CA PHE A 94 -6.27 -6.16 16.56
C PHE A 94 -5.76 -5.26 17.71
N LEU A 95 -6.28 -4.04 17.83
CA LEU A 95 -5.91 -3.10 18.88
C LEU A 95 -6.25 -3.58 20.30
N GLN A 96 -7.18 -4.51 20.44
CA GLN A 96 -7.55 -5.11 21.73
C GLN A 96 -6.67 -6.31 22.08
N SER A 97 -5.87 -6.81 21.12
CA SER A 97 -5.01 -7.98 21.32
C SER A 97 -3.95 -7.75 22.38
N GLN A 98 -3.57 -8.83 23.06
CA GLN A 98 -2.51 -8.79 24.07
C GLN A 98 -1.17 -8.34 23.47
N LEU A 99 -0.85 -8.79 22.25
CA LEU A 99 0.34 -8.37 21.52
C LEU A 99 0.41 -6.86 21.33
N TRP A 100 -0.71 -6.23 20.98
CA TRP A 100 -0.74 -4.77 20.80
C TRP A 100 -0.60 -4.04 22.13
N LYS A 101 -1.28 -4.52 23.18
CA LYS A 101 -1.17 -3.96 24.54
C LYS A 101 0.28 -3.99 25.05
N GLU A 102 1.03 -5.05 24.79
CA GLU A 102 2.44 -5.15 25.14
C GLU A 102 3.31 -4.16 24.36
N LYS A 103 3.07 -4.00 23.05
CA LYS A 103 3.79 -3.01 22.23
C LYS A 103 3.55 -1.57 22.71
N LEU A 104 2.34 -1.25 23.13
CA LEU A 104 2.00 0.06 23.70
C LEU A 104 2.72 0.30 25.04
N ARG A 105 2.79 -0.71 25.91
CA ARG A 105 3.50 -0.61 27.21
C ARG A 105 4.99 -0.29 27.04
N MET A 106 5.62 -0.79 25.98
CA MET A 106 7.03 -0.51 25.65
C MET A 106 7.26 0.88 25.03
N ASN A 107 6.21 1.56 24.57
CA ASN A 107 6.30 2.81 23.83
C ASN A 107 5.34 3.86 24.40
N GLN A 108 5.49 4.14 25.70
CA GLN A 108 4.64 5.10 26.42
C GLN A 108 4.78 6.51 25.83
N ASN A 109 3.70 7.30 25.94
CA ASN A 109 3.61 8.69 25.50
C ASN A 109 3.79 8.93 23.99
N LYS A 110 3.67 7.89 23.16
CA LYS A 110 3.68 8.00 21.70
C LYS A 110 2.32 7.64 21.11
N ILE A 111 1.96 8.31 20.02
CA ILE A 111 0.86 7.87 19.15
C ILE A 111 1.44 6.82 18.22
N ILE A 112 0.88 5.61 18.26
CA ILE A 112 1.34 4.47 17.46
C ILE A 112 0.15 3.93 16.69
N LEU A 113 0.28 3.88 15.37
CA LEU A 113 -0.71 3.29 14.47
C LEU A 113 -0.15 1.98 13.92
N PRO A 114 -0.86 0.84 14.06
CA PRO A 114 -0.38 -0.45 13.56
C PRO A 114 -0.47 -0.50 12.03
N LEU A 115 0.64 -0.90 11.41
CA LEU A 115 0.72 -1.23 9.99
C LEU A 115 1.01 -2.73 9.85
N PHE A 116 0.18 -3.43 9.08
CA PHE A 116 0.53 -4.77 8.60
C PHE A 116 1.20 -4.66 7.24
N LEU A 117 2.32 -5.34 7.08
CA LEU A 117 3.09 -5.42 5.85
C LEU A 117 2.79 -6.76 5.17
N TYR A 118 2.46 -6.71 3.88
CA TYR A 118 2.19 -7.88 3.06
C TYR A 118 3.14 -7.90 1.87
N PHE A 119 3.39 -9.10 1.38
CA PHE A 119 4.13 -9.35 0.16
C PHE A 119 3.36 -10.38 -0.67
N ASP A 120 3.16 -10.08 -1.96
CA ASP A 120 2.50 -10.97 -2.91
C ASP A 120 3.36 -11.10 -4.17
N ASP A 121 3.46 -12.32 -4.69
CA ASP A 121 4.21 -12.65 -5.91
C ASP A 121 3.23 -12.81 -7.06
N PHE A 122 3.42 -12.02 -8.12
CA PHE A 122 2.61 -12.04 -9.33
C PHE A 122 3.44 -12.44 -10.54
N GLU A 123 2.98 -13.43 -11.31
CA GLU A 123 3.60 -13.87 -12.56
C GLU A 123 2.60 -13.75 -13.70
N VAL A 124 2.88 -12.88 -14.67
CA VAL A 124 1.97 -12.58 -15.79
C VAL A 124 1.97 -13.67 -16.87
N ASN A 125 3.02 -14.51 -16.91
CA ASN A 125 3.31 -15.39 -18.05
C ASN A 125 3.18 -16.87 -17.74
N ASN A 126 3.08 -17.65 -18.83
CA ASN A 126 3.10 -19.10 -18.81
C ASN A 126 4.35 -19.63 -18.07
N PRO A 127 4.19 -20.38 -16.96
CA PRO A 127 5.28 -20.82 -16.09
C PRO A 127 6.20 -21.87 -16.71
N LEU A 128 5.97 -22.30 -17.95
CA LEU A 128 6.68 -23.41 -18.61
C LEU A 128 7.53 -23.01 -19.84
N GLY A 129 7.59 -21.73 -20.20
CA GLY A 129 8.38 -21.24 -21.33
C GLY A 129 9.85 -20.96 -21.00
N SER A 130 10.70 -20.75 -22.02
CA SER A 130 12.11 -20.33 -21.86
C SER A 130 12.30 -18.96 -21.17
N HIS A 131 11.20 -18.23 -20.96
CA HIS A 131 11.14 -16.97 -20.20
C HIS A 131 10.34 -17.09 -18.88
N ALA A 132 10.05 -18.32 -18.42
CA ALA A 132 9.44 -18.55 -17.11
C ALA A 132 10.31 -17.93 -16.01
N GLY A 133 9.69 -17.19 -15.07
CA GLY A 133 10.40 -16.45 -14.03
C GLY A 133 11.00 -15.10 -14.44
N CYS A 134 11.10 -14.77 -15.74
CA CYS A 134 11.66 -13.48 -16.17
C CYS A 134 10.74 -12.28 -15.91
N GLN A 135 9.45 -12.51 -15.71
CA GLN A 135 8.43 -11.47 -15.52
C GLN A 135 7.68 -11.60 -14.18
N LYS A 136 8.37 -12.14 -13.16
CA LYS A 136 7.85 -12.15 -11.79
C LYS A 136 7.91 -10.73 -11.23
N LEU A 137 6.79 -10.26 -10.70
CA LEU A 137 6.64 -9.00 -10.00
C LEU A 137 6.28 -9.31 -8.56
N GLY A 138 7.05 -8.79 -7.62
CA GLY A 138 6.68 -8.80 -6.21
C GLY A 138 6.01 -7.48 -5.83
N ALA A 139 4.88 -7.55 -5.15
CA ALA A 139 4.17 -6.39 -4.61
C ALA A 139 4.33 -6.36 -3.09
N VAL A 140 4.87 -5.26 -2.56
CA VAL A 140 4.88 -4.98 -1.12
C VAL A 140 3.83 -3.91 -0.83
N TYR A 141 2.90 -4.17 0.08
CA TYR A 141 1.86 -3.21 0.44
C TYR A 141 1.55 -3.25 1.95
N VAL A 142 0.93 -2.19 2.45
CA VAL A 142 0.60 -2.03 3.86
C VAL A 142 -0.89 -1.87 4.08
N SER A 143 -1.39 -2.39 5.20
CA SER A 143 -2.75 -2.16 5.69
C SER A 143 -2.72 -1.45 7.05
N LEU A 144 -3.56 -0.43 7.21
CA LEU A 144 -3.72 0.33 8.45
C LEU A 144 -4.80 -0.29 9.33
N SER A 145 -4.40 -0.90 10.44
CA SER A 145 -5.28 -1.80 11.22
C SER A 145 -6.03 -1.13 12.37
N CYS A 146 -6.09 0.20 12.33
CA CYS A 146 -6.77 1.04 13.32
C CYS A 146 -7.89 1.88 12.69
N LEU A 147 -8.38 1.48 11.52
CA LEU A 147 -9.55 2.11 10.92
C LEU A 147 -10.83 1.61 11.60
N PRO A 148 -11.82 2.49 11.81
CA PRO A 148 -13.17 2.08 12.17
C PRO A 148 -13.75 1.09 11.15
N PRO A 149 -14.58 0.12 11.56
CA PRO A 149 -15.18 -0.86 10.67
C PRO A 149 -15.99 -0.24 9.53
N GLU A 150 -16.62 0.92 9.76
CA GLU A 150 -17.45 1.64 8.77
C GLU A 150 -16.62 2.20 7.61
N LEU A 151 -15.31 2.40 7.83
CA LEU A 151 -14.36 2.85 6.81
C LEU A 151 -13.58 1.69 6.17
N SER A 152 -13.80 0.47 6.65
CA SER A 152 -13.21 -0.72 6.05
C SER A 152 -13.95 -1.05 4.77
N SER A 153 -13.24 -0.99 3.65
CA SER A 153 -13.82 -1.32 2.35
C SER A 153 -14.05 -2.83 2.27
N SER A 154 -15.26 -3.25 1.88
CA SER A 154 -15.49 -4.63 1.45
C SER A 154 -15.03 -4.75 0.00
N LEU A 155 -13.96 -5.51 -0.24
CA LEU A 155 -13.60 -5.88 -1.60
C LEU A 155 -14.64 -6.88 -2.13
N LYS A 156 -15.61 -6.39 -2.91
CA LYS A 156 -16.36 -7.25 -3.83
C LYS A 156 -15.53 -7.42 -5.08
N ILE A 157 -14.63 -8.40 -5.08
CA ILE A 157 -13.97 -8.82 -6.31
C ILE A 157 -14.99 -9.64 -7.10
N TYR A 158 -15.55 -9.06 -8.15
CA TYR A 158 -16.21 -9.82 -9.20
C TYR A 158 -15.09 -10.31 -10.13
N PHE A 159 -14.67 -11.57 -9.96
CA PHE A 159 -13.90 -12.29 -10.97
C PHE A 159 -14.86 -12.85 -12.03
#